data_AF-A0A377VXZ7-F1
#
_entry.id   AF-A0A377VXZ7-F1
#
_cell.length_a   1.000
_cell.length_b   1.000
_cell.length_c   1.000
_cell.angle_alpha   90.00
_cell.angle_beta   90.00
_cell.angle_gamma   90.00
#
_symmetry.space_group_name_H-M   'P 1'
#
loop_
_entity.id
_entity.type
_entity.pdbx_description
1 polymer ?
#
loop_
_entity_poly.entity_id
_entity_poly.type
_entity_poly.pdbx_seq_one_letter_code
_entity_poly.pdbx_strand_id
1 'polypeptide(L)' 'MRTRVSEVSIVGRNTQGVILIRTAEDENVVGLQRVAEPVDDEELDAIDGSAAEGDDDIAPEADTDDDIAEDEE' A
#
# COMPACT_ATOMS: atom_id res chain seq x y z
N MET A 1 21.33 1.52 -0.27
CA MET A 1 21.07 2.00 -1.64
C MET A 1 19.87 2.92 -1.60
N ARG A 2 19.91 4.08 -2.27
CA ARG A 2 18.79 5.04 -2.35
C ARG A 2 18.49 5.32 -3.82
N THR A 3 17.22 5.21 -4.22
CA THR A 3 16.77 5.41 -5.60
C THR A 3 15.60 6.37 -5.60
N ARG A 4 15.56 7.31 -6.55
CA ARG A 4 14.41 8.20 -6.69
C ARG A 4 13.25 7.43 -7.30
N VAL A 5 12.03 7.69 -6.82
CA VAL A 5 10.82 7.02 -7.32
C VAL A 5 10.58 7.36 -8.80
N SER A 6 10.94 8.57 -9.22
CA SER A 6 10.82 9.03 -10.62
C SER A 6 11.67 8.23 -11.62
N GLU A 7 12.62 7.43 -11.15
CA GLU A 7 13.51 6.62 -11.99
C GLU A 7 12.98 5.21 -12.22
N VAL A 8 11.87 4.83 -11.58
CA VAL A 8 11.29 3.48 -11.64
C VAL A 8 10.10 3.46 -12.59
N SER A 9 10.05 2.44 -13.46
CA SER A 9 8.93 2.27 -14.39
C SER A 9 7.62 1.94 -13.67
N ILE A 10 6.53 2.58 -14.09
CA ILE A 10 5.17 2.26 -13.63
C ILE A 10 4.72 0.98 -14.33
N VAL A 11 4.40 -0.05 -13.55
CA VAL A 11 3.96 -1.36 -14.04
C VAL A 11 2.70 -1.82 -13.32
N GLY A 12 1.92 -2.71 -13.95
CA GLY A 12 0.69 -3.26 -13.38
C GLY A 12 0.94 -4.21 -12.21
N ARG A 13 -0.12 -4.52 -11.44
CA ARG A 13 -0.06 -5.32 -10.20
C ARG A 13 0.38 -6.78 -10.40
N ASN A 14 0.15 -7.36 -11.57
CA ASN A 14 0.54 -8.74 -11.89
C ASN A 14 1.65 -8.76 -12.94
N THR A 15 2.80 -8.17 -12.60
CA THR A 15 3.97 -8.10 -13.48
C THR A 15 5.21 -8.53 -12.70
N GLN A 16 6.26 -8.93 -13.42
CA GLN A 16 7.55 -9.28 -12.82
C GLN A 16 8.30 -8.05 -12.25
N GLY A 17 7.94 -6.85 -12.69
CA GLY A 17 8.62 -5.61 -12.31
C GLY A 17 9.94 -5.39 -13.03
N VAL A 18 10.77 -4.52 -12.43
CA VAL A 18 12.10 -4.13 -12.93
C VAL A 18 13.14 -4.31 -11.84
N ILE A 19 14.40 -4.50 -12.23
CA ILE A 19 15.50 -4.71 -11.28
C ILE A 19 15.93 -3.35 -10.68
N LEU A 20 15.75 -3.19 -9.37
CA LEU A 20 16.21 -2.02 -8.62
C LEU A 20 17.64 -2.20 -8.10
N ILE A 21 17.95 -3.37 -7.53
CA ILE A 21 19.25 -3.69 -6.92
C ILE A 21 19.69 -5.06 -7.44
N ARG A 22 20.97 -5.22 -7.76
CA ARG A 22 21.58 -6.52 -8.02
C ARG A 22 22.17 -7.05 -6.71
N THR A 23 21.77 -8.24 -6.29
CA THR A 23 22.38 -8.98 -5.17
C THR A 23 23.35 -10.03 -5.70
N ALA A 24 24.31 -10.45 -4.89
CA ALA A 24 25.08 -11.66 -5.16
C ALA A 24 24.20 -12.92 -4.97
N GLU A 25 24.69 -14.09 -5.42
CA GLU A 25 23.90 -15.34 -5.44
C GLU A 25 23.40 -15.77 -4.05
N ASP A 26 24.16 -15.48 -2.99
CA ASP A 26 23.84 -15.86 -1.61
C ASP A 26 23.34 -14.69 -0.74
N GLU A 27 22.99 -13.55 -1.35
CA GLU A 27 22.54 -12.35 -0.64
C GLU A 27 21.07 -12.03 -0.93
N ASN A 28 20.34 -11.64 0.11
CA ASN A 28 18.93 -11.29 0.01
C ASN A 28 18.64 -9.93 0.63
N VAL A 29 17.63 -9.25 0.09
CA VAL A 29 17.11 -8.00 0.66
C VAL A 29 16.24 -8.35 1.87
N VAL A 30 16.64 -7.89 3.05
CA VAL A 30 15.92 -8.19 4.32
C VAL A 30 14.94 -7.09 4.73
N GLY A 31 14.89 -5.97 4.03
CA GLY A 31 13.98 -4.88 4.32
C GLY A 31 14.10 -3.71 3.37
N LEU A 32 13.06 -2.89 3.32
CA LEU A 32 13.01 -1.63 2.59
C LEU A 32 12.25 -0.61 3.44
N GLN A 33 12.65 0.65 3.34
CA GLN A 33 12.04 1.74 4.08
C GLN A 33 12.02 2.98 3.20
N ARG A 34 10.89 3.72 3.22
CA ARG A 34 10.86 5.05 2.62
C ARG A 34 11.75 5.99 3.42
N VAL A 35 12.60 6.74 2.73
CA VAL A 35 13.41 7.78 3.37
C VAL A 35 12.47 8.93 3.77
N ALA A 36 12.44 9.25 5.06
CA ALA A 36 11.78 10.45 5.53
C ALA A 36 12.61 11.66 5.10
N GLU A 37 11.97 12.63 4.47
CA GLU A 37 12.60 13.92 4.20
C GLU A 37 12.64 14.70 5.52
N PRO A 38 13.73 15.42 5.81
CA PRO A 38 13.75 16.33 6.94
C PRO A 38 12.68 17.39 6.67
N VAL A 39 11.66 17.41 7.52
CA VAL A 39 10.71 18.52 7.59
C VAL A 39 11.45 19.72 8.18
N ASP A 40 11.34 20.88 7.54
CA ASP A 40 11.85 22.11 8.11
C ASP A 40 11.06 22.42 9.39
N ASP A 41 11.72 22.92 10.43
CA ASP A 41 11.11 23.10 11.75
C ASP A 41 9.85 24.01 11.71
N GLU A 42 9.73 24.85 10.68
CA GLU A 42 8.60 25.74 10.43
C GLU A 42 7.31 25.03 9.96
N GLU A 43 7.40 23.82 9.40
CA GLU A 43 6.24 23.04 8.91
C GLU A 43 5.68 22.08 9.97
N LEU A 44 6.47 21.75 11.00
CA LEU A 44 6.07 20.88 12.12
C LEU A 44 4.96 21.51 12.99
N ASP A 45 4.89 22.84 13.08
CA ASP A 45 3.88 23.55 13.85
C ASP A 45 2.48 23.56 13.21
N ALA A 46 2.34 23.11 11.95
CA ALA A 46 1.06 23.07 11.22
C ALA A 46 0.27 21.75 11.41
N ILE A 47 0.89 20.74 12.01
CA ILE A 47 0.27 19.41 12.20
C ILE A 47 -0.32 19.36 13.62
N ASP A 48 -1.45 20.03 13.83
CA ASP A 48 -2.30 19.80 14.99
C ASP A 48 -2.84 18.36 14.92
N GLY A 49 -2.62 17.58 15.97
CA GLY A 49 -2.74 16.12 15.99
C GLY A 49 -4.17 15.56 15.91
N SER A 50 -5.02 16.07 15.01
CA SER A 50 -6.42 15.63 14.84
C SER A 50 -6.62 14.54 13.78
N ALA A 51 -5.58 14.15 13.03
CA ALA A 51 -5.71 13.11 12.01
C ALA A 51 -5.51 11.70 12.58
N ALA A 52 -6.44 11.27 13.44
CA ALA A 52 -6.68 9.87 13.76
C ALA A 52 -8.15 9.65 14.13
N GLU A 53 -9.07 10.09 13.26
CA GLU A 53 -10.42 9.52 13.24
C GLU A 53 -10.38 8.36 12.26
N GLY A 54 -10.47 7.14 12.80
CA GLY A 54 -10.66 5.93 12.01
C GLY A 54 -11.92 6.10 11.18
N ASP A 55 -11.77 5.93 9.87
CA ASP A 55 -12.85 5.85 8.91
C ASP A 55 -13.72 4.62 9.25
N ASP A 56 -14.82 4.87 9.97
CA ASP A 56 -15.89 3.92 10.33
C ASP A 56 -16.82 3.61 9.14
N ASP A 57 -16.25 3.49 7.92
CA ASP A 57 -16.98 3.09 6.71
C ASP A 57 -16.70 1.62 6.36
N ILE A 58 -16.87 0.72 7.35
CA ILE A 58 -17.19 -0.68 7.06
C ILE A 58 -18.69 -0.72 6.76
N ALA A 59 -19.01 -0.67 5.47
CA ALA A 59 -20.37 -0.91 4.98
C ALA A 59 -20.91 -2.25 5.54
N PRO A 60 -22.18 -2.33 5.98
CA PRO A 60 -22.75 -3.60 6.37
C PRO A 60 -22.86 -4.48 5.12
N GLU A 61 -22.19 -5.63 5.15
CA GLU A 61 -22.40 -6.72 4.20
C GLU A 61 -23.89 -7.09 4.28
N ALA A 62 -24.66 -6.72 3.25
CA ALA A 62 -26.02 -7.17 3.11
C ALA A 62 -25.97 -8.66 2.75
N ASP A 63 -26.25 -9.52 3.73
CA ASP A 63 -26.59 -10.93 3.52
C ASP A 63 -27.69 -10.99 2.45
N THR A 64 -27.31 -11.28 1.21
CA THR A 64 -28.26 -11.61 0.16
C THR A 64 -28.37 -13.13 0.15
N ASP A 65 -29.10 -13.64 1.13
CA ASP A 65 -29.74 -14.96 1.07
C ASP A 65 -30.97 -14.83 0.15
N ASP A 66 -30.80 -15.16 -1.14
CA ASP A 66 -31.84 -15.65 -2.07
C ASP A 66 -31.07 -16.07 -3.35
N ASP A 67 -31.20 -17.26 -3.94
CA ASP A 67 -32.35 -18.16 -4.01
C ASP A 67 -31.88 -19.63 -3.93
N ILE A 68 -32.44 -20.38 -2.98
CA ILE A 68 -32.50 -21.84 -3.07
C ILE A 68 -33.43 -22.14 -4.26
N ALA A 69 -32.91 -22.85 -5.26
CA ALA A 69 -33.73 -23.37 -6.36
C ALA A 69 -34.92 -24.15 -5.81
N GLU A 70 -36.13 -23.62 -6.00
CA GLU A 70 -37.36 -24.40 -5.89
C GLU A 70 -37.33 -25.48 -6.98
N ASP A 71 -37.01 -26.69 -6.56
CA ASP A 71 -37.42 -27.93 -7.21
C ASP A 71 -38.93 -28.08 -7.02
N GLU A 72 -39.70 -28.24 -8.11
CA GLU A 72 -40.69 -29.31 -8.28
C GLU A 72 -41.55 -29.17 -9.56
N GLU A 73 -41.68 -30.32 -10.25
CA GLU A 73 -42.52 -30.74 -11.41
C GLU A 73 -42.01 -30.48 -12.85
#